data_AF-A0A7R9FAY8-F1
#
_entry.id   AF-A0A7R9FAY8-F1
#
_cell.length_a   1.000
_cell.length_b   1.000
_cell.length_c   1.000
_cell.angle_alpha   90.00
_cell.angle_beta   90.00
_cell.angle_gamma   90.00
#
_symmetry.space_group_name_H-M   'P 1'
#
loop_
_entity.id
_entity.type
_entity.pdbx_description
1 polymer ?
#
loop_
_entity_poly.entity_id
_entity_poly.type
_entity_poly.pdbx_seq_one_letter_code
_entity_poly.pdbx_strand_id
1 'polypeptide(L)'
;MTLETLRKYPPVGNLARFCTKAYRIPGTNVKIDKETSVVIPVYAIHHDPKYYPDPEKFDPERFSEENIKSRPNFTYLPFGEGPRICIGEL
;
A
#
# COMPACT_ATOMS: atom_id res chain seq x y z
N MET A 1 3.74 -13.24 -12.12
CA MET A 1 2.40 -13.85 -11.84
C MET A 1 1.98 -13.65 -10.39
N THR A 2 2.71 -14.15 -9.40
CA THR A 2 2.33 -14.04 -7.97
C THR A 2 2.13 -12.60 -7.47
N LEU A 3 2.95 -11.65 -7.92
CA LEU A 3 2.85 -10.25 -7.50
C LEU A 3 1.52 -9.59 -7.90
N GLU A 4 1.06 -9.83 -9.12
CA GLU A 4 -0.23 -9.31 -9.60
C GLU A 4 -1.41 -9.96 -8.86
N THR A 5 -1.30 -11.24 -8.50
CA THR A 5 -2.28 -11.92 -7.64
C THR A 5 -2.35 -11.25 -6.27
N LEU A 6 -1.21 -10.96 -5.64
CA LEU A 6 -1.15 -10.31 -4.34
C LEU A 6 -1.62 -8.85 -4.38
N ARG A 7 -1.46 -8.15 -5.51
CA ARG A 7 -2.05 -6.82 -5.72
C ARG A 7 -3.58 -6.92 -5.79
N LYS A 8 -4.10 -7.81 -6.63
CA LYS A 8 -5.55 -7.90 -6.89
C LYS A 8 -6.32 -8.53 -5.72
N TYR A 9 -5.67 -9.45 -5.01
CA TYR A 9 -6.25 -10.21 -3.90
C TYR A 9 -5.31 -10.22 -2.70
N PRO A 10 -5.05 -9.06 -2.08
CA PRO A 10 -4.14 -8.98 -0.94
C PRO A 10 -4.72 -9.77 0.24
N PRO A 11 -3.95 -10.68 0.87
CA PRO A 11 -4.41 -11.42 2.05
C PRO A 11 -4.84 -10.50 3.20
N VAL A 12 -4.21 -9.31 3.28
CA VAL A 12 -4.50 -8.28 4.26
C VAL A 12 -5.01 -7.03 3.54
N GLY A 13 -6.31 -6.79 3.60
CA GLY A 13 -6.95 -5.67 2.88
C GLY A 13 -6.71 -4.28 3.49
N ASN A 14 -6.23 -4.20 4.73
CA ASN A 14 -5.89 -2.96 5.40
C ASN A 14 -4.79 -3.12 6.45
N LEU A 15 -4.04 -2.06 6.71
CA LEU A 15 -3.04 -2.01 7.78
C LEU A 15 -3.45 -1.00 8.84
N ALA A 16 -3.35 -1.37 10.11
CA ALA A 16 -3.54 -0.45 11.21
C ALA A 16 -2.19 0.15 11.67
N ARG A 17 -2.21 1.43 12.03
CA ARG A 17 -1.14 2.14 12.73
C ARG A 17 -1.74 2.88 13.91
N PHE A 18 -0.94 3.08 14.95
CA PHE A 18 -1.34 3.82 16.14
C PHE A 18 -0.38 5.00 16.31
N CYS A 19 -0.92 6.20 16.40
CA CYS A 19 -0.14 7.43 16.46
C CYS A 19 0.47 7.62 17.85
N THR A 20 1.76 7.40 18.01
CA THR A 20 2.44 7.53 19.32
C THR A 20 2.87 8.97 19.64
N LYS A 21 2.88 9.85 18.63
CA LYS A 21 3.20 11.27 18.74
C LYS A 21 2.39 12.04 17.69
N ALA A 22 1.74 13.12 18.11
CA ALA A 22 0.94 13.96 17.20
C ALA A 22 1.74 14.33 15.95
N TYR A 23 1.11 14.17 14.78
CA TYR A 23 1.78 14.25 13.49
C TYR A 23 0.93 15.02 12.49
N ARG A 24 1.55 15.96 11.76
CA ARG A 24 0.91 16.66 10.64
C ARG A 24 1.34 15.98 9.35
N ILE A 25 0.38 15.56 8.54
CA ILE A 25 0.66 14.92 7.24
C ILE A 25 1.25 16.00 6.31
N PRO A 26 2.49 15.83 5.80
CA PRO A 26 3.14 16.80 4.93
C PRO A 26 2.28 17.14 3.71
N GLY A 27 2.27 18.42 3.32
CA GLY A 27 1.47 18.89 2.19
C GLY A 27 -0.05 18.99 2.44
N THR A 28 -0.51 18.77 3.68
CA THR A 28 -1.94 18.88 4.03
C THR A 28 -2.15 19.66 5.33
N ASN A 29 -3.40 20.05 5.57
CA ASN A 29 -3.84 20.62 6.84
C ASN A 29 -4.25 19.56 7.88
N VAL A 30 -4.11 18.27 7.55
CA VAL A 30 -4.54 17.15 8.40
C VAL A 30 -3.53 16.92 9.52
N LYS A 31 -4.00 16.99 10.76
CA LYS A 31 -3.27 16.62 11.97
C LYS A 31 -3.86 15.34 12.53
N ILE A 32 -2.99 14.38 12.81
CA ILE A 32 -3.31 13.14 13.53
C ILE A 32 -2.88 13.36 14.98
N ASP A 33 -3.82 13.32 15.90
CA ASP A 33 -3.51 13.46 17.32
C ASP A 33 -2.87 12.19 17.88
N LYS A 34 -2.11 12.36 18.97
CA LYS A 34 -1.55 11.23 19.71
C LYS A 34 -2.70 10.31 20.13
N GLU A 35 -2.44 9.01 20.14
CA GLU A 35 -3.40 7.96 20.52
C GLU A 35 -4.55 7.76 19.52
N THR A 36 -4.39 8.28 18.30
CA THR A 36 -5.31 8.03 17.19
C THR A 36 -4.91 6.78 16.40
N SER A 37 -5.88 5.91 16.12
CA SER A 37 -5.73 4.79 15.18
C SER A 37 -5.90 5.28 13.74
N VAL A 38 -4.99 4.84 12.86
CA VAL A 38 -4.99 5.16 11.43
C VAL A 38 -5.07 3.86 10.65
N VAL A 39 -5.99 3.80 9.69
CA VAL A 39 -6.15 2.65 8.78
C VAL A 39 -5.64 3.03 7.41
N ILE A 40 -4.73 2.21 6.88
CA ILE A 40 -4.21 2.30 5.51
C ILE A 40 -5.01 1.30 4.66
N PRO A 41 -5.83 1.75 3.70
CA PRO A 41 -6.70 0.88 2.93
C PRO A 41 -5.94 0.23 1.77
N VAL A 42 -5.16 -0.83 2.07
CA VAL A 42 -4.31 -1.54 1.10
C VAL A 42 -5.09 -1.96 -0.15
N TYR A 43 -6.26 -2.59 0.03
CA TYR A 43 -7.08 -3.04 -1.09
C TYR A 43 -7.49 -1.88 -2.01
N ALA A 44 -7.88 -0.74 -1.43
CA ALA A 44 -8.27 0.43 -2.21
C ALA A 44 -7.08 1.03 -2.96
N ILE A 45 -5.90 1.12 -2.33
CA ILE A 45 -4.67 1.58 -2.99
C ILE A 45 -4.31 0.66 -4.17
N HIS A 46 -4.42 -0.65 -3.98
CA HIS A 46 -4.14 -1.64 -5.01
C HIS A 46 -5.12 -1.61 -6.18
N HIS A 47 -6.31 -1.06 -5.98
CA HIS A 47 -7.35 -0.89 -7.02
C HIS A 47 -7.53 0.57 -7.45
N ASP A 48 -6.64 1.48 -7.03
CA ASP A 48 -6.71 2.87 -7.44
C ASP A 48 -6.20 3.01 -8.89
N PRO A 49 -7.03 3.42 -9.85
CA PRO A 49 -6.64 3.56 -11.26
C PRO A 49 -5.52 4.58 -11.48
N LYS A 50 -5.28 5.47 -10.51
CA LYS A 50 -4.14 6.39 -10.51
C LYS A 50 -2.80 5.66 -10.50
N TYR A 51 -2.71 4.53 -9.80
CA TYR A 51 -1.48 3.74 -9.68
C TYR A 51 -1.52 2.47 -10.54
N TYR A 52 -2.73 1.93 -10.77
CA TYR A 52 -2.94 0.71 -11.52
C TYR A 52 -4.03 0.93 -12.59
N PRO A 53 -3.69 1.46 -13.78
CA PRO A 53 -4.67 1.70 -14.85
C PRO A 53 -5.42 0.42 -15.22
N ASP A 54 -6.74 0.45 -15.37
CA ASP A 54 -7.59 -0.76 -15.49
C ASP A 54 -7.37 -1.75 -14.32
N PRO A 55 -7.61 -1.33 -13.06
CA PRO A 55 -7.19 -2.08 -11.87
C PRO A 55 -7.88 -3.46 -11.76
N GLU A 56 -9.02 -3.62 -12.43
CA GLU A 56 -9.75 -4.87 -12.48
C GLU A 56 -9.12 -5.91 -13.43
N LYS A 57 -8.35 -5.47 -14.43
CA LYS A 57 -7.64 -6.37 -15.33
C LYS A 57 -6.45 -7.00 -14.60
N PHE A 58 -6.38 -8.32 -14.64
CA PHE A 58 -5.18 -9.04 -14.21
C PHE A 58 -4.08 -8.87 -15.27
N ASP A 59 -3.04 -8.13 -14.92
CA ASP A 59 -1.95 -7.80 -15.85
C ASP A 59 -0.57 -8.01 -15.19
N PRO A 60 0.09 -9.17 -15.40
CA PRO A 60 1.39 -9.47 -14.82
C PRO A 60 2.51 -8.50 -15.22
N GLU A 61 2.39 -7.82 -16.37
CA GLU A 61 3.43 -6.91 -16.88
C GLU A 61 3.57 -5.64 -16.04
N ARG A 62 2.59 -5.33 -15.17
CA ARG A 62 2.72 -4.27 -14.14
C ARG A 62 3.89 -4.47 -13.18
N PHE A 63 4.39 -5.71 -13.12
CA PHE A 63 5.51 -6.11 -12.29
C PHE A 63 6.75 -6.50 -13.11
N SER A 64 6.88 -5.99 -14.34
CA SER A 64 8.17 -5.94 -15.03
C SER A 64 9.17 -5.08 -14.25
N GLU A 65 10.47 -5.29 -14.43
CA GLU A 65 11.50 -4.53 -13.69
C GLU A 65 11.36 -3.01 -13.87
N GLU A 66 11.06 -2.56 -15.08
CA GLU A 66 10.86 -1.15 -15.41
C GLU A 66 9.63 -0.57 -14.70
N ASN A 67 8.52 -1.31 -14.70
CA ASN A 67 7.28 -0.87 -14.04
C ASN A 67 7.40 -0.89 -12.52
N ILE A 68 8.17 -1.81 -11.94
CA ILE A 68 8.48 -1.81 -10.51
C ILE A 68 9.29 -0.56 -10.14
N LYS A 69 10.32 -0.22 -10.93
CA LYS A 69 11.19 0.94 -10.67
C LYS A 69 10.46 2.28 -10.80
N SER A 70 9.49 2.38 -11.71
CA SER A 70 8.71 3.60 -11.95
C SER A 70 7.50 3.75 -11.03
N ARG A 71 7.05 2.67 -10.40
CA ARG A 71 5.88 2.69 -9.51
C ARG A 71 6.16 3.53 -8.25
N PRO A 72 5.25 4.44 -7.84
CA PRO A 72 5.42 5.22 -6.63
C PRO A 72 5.52 4.32 -5.38
N ASN A 73 6.39 4.70 -4.45
CA ASN A 73 6.52 4.01 -3.17
C ASN A 73 5.19 3.93 -2.42
N PHE A 74 5.02 2.88 -1.61
CA PHE A 74 3.83 2.64 -0.78
C PHE A 74 2.51 2.44 -1.57
N THR A 75 2.59 2.08 -2.85
CA THR A 75 1.40 1.73 -3.66
C THR A 75 1.20 0.23 -3.87
N TYR A 76 2.26 -0.57 -3.65
CA TYR A 76 2.21 -2.02 -3.53
C TYR A 76 2.61 -2.41 -2.11
N LEU A 77 1.67 -3.01 -1.37
CA LEU A 77 1.76 -3.23 0.09
C LEU A 77 1.14 -4.57 0.53
N PRO A 78 1.32 -5.68 -0.23
CA PRO A 78 0.66 -6.95 0.10
C PRO A 78 1.11 -7.53 1.46
N PHE A 79 2.30 -7.15 1.91
CA PHE A 79 2.93 -7.59 3.16
C PHE A 79 3.19 -6.45 4.16
N GLY A 80 2.62 -5.27 3.87
CA GLY A 80 2.93 -4.05 4.61
C GLY A 80 4.26 -3.43 4.20
N GLU A 81 4.78 -2.56 5.08
CA GLU A 81 6.03 -1.83 4.87
C GLU A 81 6.54 -1.30 6.22
N GLY A 82 7.85 -1.04 6.31
CA GLY A 82 8.54 -0.47 7.46
C GLY A 82 8.95 -1.49 8.53
N PRO A 83 9.24 -1.06 9.77
CA PRO A 83 9.84 -1.92 10.81
C PRO A 83 8.98 -3.10 11.27
N ARG A 84 7.71 -3.16 10.87
CA ARG A 84 6.76 -4.25 11.15
C ARG A 84 6.17 -4.83 9.87
N ILE A 85 6.97 -4.85 8.80
CA ILE A 85 6.66 -5.59 7.57
C ILE A 85 6.57 -7.09 7.88
N CYS A 86 5.81 -7.83 7.07
CA CYS A 86 5.65 -9.27 7.24
C CYS A 86 7.03 -9.96 7.24
N ILE A 87 7.30 -10.77 8.25
CA ILE A 87 8.55 -11.55 8.33
C ILE A 87 8.60 -12.73 7.33
N GLY A 88 7.47 -13.07 6.73
CA GLY A 88 7.33 -14.14 5.73
C GLY A 88 7.34 -13.65 4.29
N GLU A 89 7.63 -12.37 4.06
CA GLU A 89 7.95 -11.88 2.72
C GLU A 89 9.34 -12.44 2.34
N LEU A 90 9.33 -13.44 1.46
CA LEU A 90 10.51 -14.16 0.97
C LEU A 90 10.62 -13.99 -0.56
#